data_AF-A0A847DPW7-F1
#
_entry.id   AF-A0A847DPW7-F1
#
_cell.length_a   1.000
_cell.length_b   1.000
_cell.length_c   1.000
_cell.angle_alpha   90.00
_cell.angle_beta   90.00
_cell.angle_gamma   90.00
#
_symmetry.space_group_name_H-M   'P 1'
#
loop_
_entity.id
_entity.type
_entity.pdbx_description
1 polymer ?
#
loop_
_entity_poly.entity_id
_entity_poly.type
_entity_poly.pdbx_seq_one_letter_code
_entity_poly.pdbx_strand_id
1 'polypeptide(L)'
;MMTATTLAITSLGAAPLTIPAPSIPEIEPRFDVGPSEITKLEPSCECDRCTNSLMLTRFSPDRQIYYGIISDLPESFKGYGVLYSTRDILDDCGTTSTPIPLDVRTQIKMPQFNAIDASFDVFFFHLQIKDKEQAQRLVVSVKNLGKESVTIEPQQIIKQEGIIGSVHEFESAIATRVMDNDWDRPISKVVIEPGTSEVIAYGKRFGNIDDGNDASRNVNCFGYVRAIINTADEDARPQLQVDVLAIPSTPKEEIKTEFVKWLDKAATTTDEVNMTTAPKGCALGRAVGVYPYGTIRSLPLVFDAAKLTADGYKFPMALPRVQTEGCPAAAQTLSLLLRPGNTREDTIGNYMIPYDVRMGFINTSDKPVKAQVLFEKTDADIGLAYRATTKTTEKRYKGVPVEWKWVGPKQTTTSAPFIQPITVQPKQQVTFSVNFMIIGNSSLPFNLCVRAAE
;
A
#
# COMPACT_ATOMS: atom_id res chain seq x y z
N MET A 1 41.85 -35.53 -39.86
CA MET A 1 40.39 -35.74 -40.01
C MET A 1 39.82 -35.99 -38.62
N MET A 2 39.23 -34.96 -38.01
CA MET A 2 38.43 -35.05 -36.79
C MET A 2 37.17 -34.24 -37.05
N THR A 3 36.03 -34.91 -37.13
CA THR A 3 34.71 -34.30 -37.23
C THR A 3 34.18 -34.06 -35.82
N ALA A 4 33.93 -32.79 -35.49
CA ALA A 4 33.28 -32.38 -34.26
C ALA A 4 31.77 -32.45 -34.44
N THR A 5 31.10 -33.21 -33.57
CA THR A 5 29.64 -33.32 -33.50
C THR A 5 29.11 -32.22 -32.57
N THR A 6 28.43 -31.23 -33.13
CA THR A 6 27.73 -30.19 -32.36
C THR A 6 26.37 -30.74 -31.90
N LEU A 7 26.19 -30.90 -30.58
CA LEU A 7 24.88 -31.15 -29.98
C LEU A 7 24.11 -29.82 -29.89
N ALA A 8 22.99 -29.73 -30.61
CA ALA A 8 22.04 -28.64 -30.47
C ALA A 8 21.16 -28.89 -29.24
N ILE A 9 21.27 -28.03 -28.23
CA ILE A 9 20.31 -27.97 -27.11
C ILE A 9 19.16 -27.08 -27.55
N THR A 10 18.04 -27.68 -27.93
CA THR A 10 16.76 -26.98 -28.11
C THR A 10 16.26 -26.49 -26.75
N SER A 11 16.28 -25.18 -26.50
CA SER A 11 15.61 -24.59 -25.34
C SER A 11 14.09 -24.73 -25.50
N LEU A 12 13.48 -25.58 -24.68
CA LEU A 12 12.03 -25.57 -24.49
C LEU A 12 11.69 -24.22 -23.82
N GLY A 13 11.14 -23.30 -24.61
CA GLY A 13 10.63 -22.04 -24.10
C GLY A 13 9.53 -22.34 -23.09
N ALA A 14 9.75 -21.99 -21.84
CA ALA A 14 8.70 -21.98 -20.84
C ALA A 14 7.66 -20.93 -21.26
N ALA A 15 6.46 -21.38 -21.61
CA ALA A 15 5.33 -20.48 -21.75
C ALA A 15 5.13 -19.77 -20.40
N PRO A 16 5.03 -18.42 -20.36
CA PRO A 16 4.69 -17.74 -19.13
C PRO A 16 3.30 -18.21 -18.69
N LEU A 17 3.22 -18.70 -17.46
CA LEU A 17 1.97 -19.06 -16.81
C LEU A 17 1.10 -17.80 -16.76
N THR A 18 0.10 -17.75 -17.66
CA THR A 18 -1.12 -17.02 -17.42
C THR A 18 -1.67 -17.53 -16.10
N ILE A 19 -1.66 -16.67 -15.07
CA ILE A 19 -2.70 -16.76 -14.06
C ILE A 19 -3.84 -15.98 -14.70
N PRO A 20 -4.78 -16.62 -15.45
CA PRO A 20 -6.02 -15.93 -15.75
C PRO A 20 -6.57 -15.53 -14.39
N ALA A 21 -6.83 -14.24 -14.16
CA ALA A 21 -7.50 -13.80 -12.95
C ALA A 21 -8.76 -14.67 -12.85
N PRO A 22 -8.82 -15.62 -11.91
CA PRO A 22 -9.97 -16.51 -11.88
C PRO A 22 -11.14 -15.57 -11.62
N SER A 23 -12.13 -15.59 -12.51
CA SER A 23 -13.45 -15.10 -12.19
C SER A 23 -14.01 -16.06 -11.14
N ILE A 24 -13.46 -16.02 -9.93
CA ILE A 24 -14.07 -16.63 -8.77
C ILE A 24 -15.37 -15.86 -8.66
N PRO A 25 -16.54 -16.49 -8.90
CA PRO A 25 -17.79 -15.83 -8.56
C PRO A 25 -17.64 -15.35 -7.13
N GLU A 26 -18.00 -14.10 -6.86
CA GLU A 26 -18.13 -13.60 -5.48
C GLU A 26 -19.25 -14.43 -4.84
N ILE A 27 -18.93 -15.66 -4.44
CA ILE A 27 -19.79 -16.45 -3.59
C ILE A 27 -19.70 -15.70 -2.29
N GLU A 28 -20.74 -14.90 -2.01
CA GLU A 28 -20.90 -14.32 -0.69
C GLU A 28 -20.77 -15.47 0.30
N PRO A 29 -19.80 -15.39 1.22
CA PRO A 29 -19.63 -16.46 2.16
C PRO A 29 -20.94 -16.63 2.92
N ARG A 30 -21.53 -17.81 2.80
CA ARG A 30 -22.63 -18.20 3.65
C ARG A 30 -22.05 -18.38 5.04
N PHE A 31 -22.56 -17.63 5.99
CA PHE A 31 -22.31 -17.90 7.40
C PHE A 31 -23.11 -19.16 7.74
N ASP A 32 -22.45 -20.32 7.64
CA ASP A 32 -23.05 -21.58 8.08
C ASP A 32 -23.38 -21.52 9.58
N VAL A 33 -24.43 -22.24 9.98
CA VAL A 33 -25.13 -22.01 11.24
C VAL A 33 -24.33 -22.56 12.44
N GLY A 34 -23.54 -21.70 13.08
CA GLY A 34 -22.87 -21.96 14.35
C GLY A 34 -21.73 -20.97 14.61
N PRO A 35 -21.32 -20.73 15.88
CA PRO A 35 -20.12 -19.96 16.17
C PRO A 35 -18.87 -20.61 15.58
N SER A 36 -17.95 -19.80 15.06
CA SER A 36 -16.65 -20.26 14.60
C SER A 36 -15.76 -20.69 15.77
N GLU A 37 -14.96 -21.73 15.56
CA GLU A 37 -13.86 -22.05 16.45
C GLU A 37 -12.75 -21.02 16.28
N ILE A 38 -12.32 -20.39 17.38
CA ILE A 38 -11.26 -19.37 17.37
C ILE A 38 -9.94 -20.00 17.80
N THR A 39 -8.98 -20.04 16.87
CA THR A 39 -7.63 -20.53 17.14
C THR A 39 -6.80 -19.46 17.85
N LYS A 40 -6.17 -19.81 18.97
CA LYS A 40 -5.21 -18.94 19.64
C LYS A 40 -3.84 -18.99 18.97
N LEU A 41 -3.18 -17.85 18.91
CA LEU A 41 -1.81 -17.70 18.41
C LEU A 41 -0.86 -17.51 19.59
N GLU A 42 0.26 -18.22 19.54
CA GLU A 42 1.37 -18.06 20.48
C GLU A 42 2.68 -17.88 19.67
N PRO A 43 3.58 -16.99 20.08
CA PRO A 43 4.88 -16.84 19.42
C PRO A 43 5.71 -18.11 19.57
N SER A 44 6.38 -18.54 18.50
CA SER A 44 7.23 -19.73 18.51
C SER A 44 8.72 -19.41 18.33
N CYS A 45 9.05 -18.22 17.83
CA CYS A 45 10.41 -17.72 17.65
C CYS A 45 10.56 -16.25 18.05
N GLU A 46 11.80 -15.75 18.08
CA GLU A 46 12.13 -14.39 18.54
C GLU A 46 11.42 -13.28 17.73
N CYS A 47 11.27 -13.48 16.42
CA CYS A 47 10.66 -12.50 15.53
C CYS A 47 9.13 -12.57 15.51
N ASP A 48 8.53 -13.67 16.01
CA ASP A 48 7.09 -13.87 15.93
C ASP A 48 6.32 -12.84 16.76
N ARG A 49 5.34 -12.21 16.12
CA ARG A 49 4.32 -11.36 16.76
C ARG A 49 2.94 -12.03 16.80
N CYS A 50 2.93 -13.33 16.56
CA CYS A 50 1.80 -14.26 16.64
C CYS A 50 1.17 -14.30 18.03
N THR A 51 0.31 -13.33 18.36
CA THR A 51 -0.34 -13.26 19.66
C THR A 51 -1.85 -13.14 19.49
N ASN A 52 -2.61 -13.54 20.52
CA ASN A 52 -4.06 -13.47 20.57
C ASN A 52 -4.78 -14.53 19.72
N SER A 53 -5.56 -14.11 18.71
CA SER A 53 -6.44 -14.99 17.93
C SER A 53 -6.16 -14.91 16.44
N LEU A 54 -6.27 -16.03 15.74
CA LEU A 54 -6.07 -16.09 14.30
C LEU A 54 -7.29 -15.56 13.55
N MET A 55 -7.08 -14.57 12.68
CA MET A 55 -8.01 -14.25 11.60
C MET A 55 -7.43 -14.74 10.28
N LEU A 56 -8.03 -15.79 9.74
CA LEU A 56 -7.69 -16.25 8.40
C LEU A 56 -8.10 -15.21 7.36
N THR A 57 -7.21 -14.96 6.41
CA THR A 57 -7.45 -14.03 5.31
C THR A 57 -7.06 -14.66 3.98
N ARG A 58 -7.53 -14.04 2.90
CA ARG A 58 -7.12 -14.34 1.54
C ARG A 58 -6.88 -13.05 0.78
N PHE A 59 -5.88 -13.06 -0.10
CA PHE A 59 -5.67 -11.97 -1.05
C PHE A 59 -6.68 -12.09 -2.20
N SER A 60 -7.32 -10.99 -2.54
CA SER A 60 -8.20 -10.85 -3.70
C SER A 60 -7.60 -9.80 -4.63
N PRO A 61 -7.00 -10.18 -5.77
CA PRO A 61 -6.47 -9.23 -6.74
C PRO A 61 -7.52 -8.22 -7.17
N ASP A 62 -7.11 -6.97 -7.40
CA ASP A 62 -7.98 -5.98 -8.03
C ASP A 62 -8.11 -6.29 -9.53
N ARG A 63 -9.26 -5.96 -10.12
CA ARG A 63 -9.55 -6.29 -11.54
C ARG A 63 -9.02 -5.24 -12.51
N GLN A 64 -8.80 -4.02 -12.04
CA GLN A 64 -8.37 -2.89 -12.84
C GLN A 64 -6.92 -2.54 -12.57
N ILE A 65 -6.47 -2.60 -11.31
CA ILE A 65 -5.11 -2.25 -10.89
C ILE A 65 -4.35 -3.53 -10.54
N TYR A 66 -3.17 -3.73 -11.10
CA TYR A 66 -2.37 -4.95 -10.94
C TYR A 66 -1.22 -4.76 -9.97
N TYR A 67 -0.61 -3.58 -9.97
CA TYR A 67 0.57 -3.28 -9.17
C TYR A 67 0.35 -2.11 -8.22
N GLY A 68 0.83 -2.24 -7.01
CA GLY A 68 1.06 -1.13 -6.11
C GLY A 68 2.56 -0.83 -6.04
N ILE A 69 2.91 0.44 -5.96
CA ILE A 69 4.28 0.94 -5.88
C ILE A 69 4.37 1.86 -4.67
N ILE A 70 5.32 1.61 -3.76
CA ILE A 70 5.58 2.50 -2.62
C ILE A 70 6.94 3.16 -2.80
N SER A 71 6.93 4.49 -2.77
CA SER A 71 8.10 5.37 -2.79
C SER A 71 8.20 6.10 -1.45
N ASP A 72 8.79 5.41 -0.46
CA ASP A 72 9.02 5.93 0.91
C ASP A 72 10.53 6.07 1.23
N LEU A 73 11.42 5.71 0.29
CA LEU A 73 12.86 5.93 0.41
C LEU A 73 13.40 6.61 -0.85
N PRO A 74 14.18 7.70 -0.70
CA PRO A 74 14.40 8.40 0.56
C PRO A 74 13.13 9.14 1.01
N GLU A 75 12.75 9.04 2.27
CA GLU A 75 11.64 9.83 2.83
C GLU A 75 12.07 11.29 2.86
N SER A 76 13.28 11.54 3.40
CA SER A 76 13.89 12.85 3.53
C SER A 76 15.00 13.05 2.52
N PHE A 77 14.97 14.18 1.81
CA PHE A 77 15.93 14.40 0.73
C PHE A 77 16.32 15.87 0.56
N LYS A 78 17.40 16.08 -0.19
CA LYS A 78 17.91 17.39 -0.61
C LYS A 78 18.24 17.37 -2.11
N GLY A 79 17.97 18.49 -2.79
CA GLY A 79 18.26 18.64 -4.22
C GLY A 79 17.23 17.96 -5.11
N TYR A 80 17.57 17.78 -6.38
CA TYR A 80 16.68 17.30 -7.43
C TYR A 80 17.19 15.96 -8.00
N GLY A 81 16.27 15.15 -8.50
CA GLY A 81 16.59 13.82 -9.04
C GLY A 81 15.50 12.79 -8.75
N VAL A 82 15.79 11.56 -9.15
CA VAL A 82 15.00 10.36 -8.87
C VAL A 82 15.05 10.06 -7.37
N LEU A 83 13.87 9.97 -6.76
CA LEU A 83 13.66 9.52 -5.39
C LEU A 83 13.46 8.00 -5.35
N TYR A 84 12.67 7.49 -6.29
CA TYR A 84 12.43 6.07 -6.46
C TYR A 84 12.29 5.73 -7.95
N SER A 85 12.70 4.52 -8.31
CA SER A 85 12.57 4.00 -9.68
C SER A 85 12.31 2.50 -9.66
N THR A 86 11.66 1.99 -10.71
CA THR A 86 11.56 0.55 -11.00
C THR A 86 12.68 0.02 -11.92
N ARG A 87 13.75 0.80 -12.15
CA ARG A 87 14.95 0.37 -12.89
C ARG A 87 15.66 -0.78 -12.19
N ASP A 88 16.34 -1.62 -12.96
CA ASP A 88 17.11 -2.75 -12.43
C ASP A 88 18.25 -2.31 -11.52
N ILE A 89 18.84 -1.15 -11.80
CA ILE A 89 19.89 -0.55 -11.00
C ILE A 89 19.47 0.88 -10.68
N LEU A 90 19.37 1.19 -9.39
CA LEU A 90 19.09 2.55 -8.92
C LEU A 90 20.35 3.42 -9.06
N ASP A 91 20.13 4.70 -9.38
CA ASP A 91 21.20 5.70 -9.39
C ASP A 91 21.76 5.88 -7.96
N ASP A 92 23.02 6.30 -7.86
CA ASP A 92 23.67 6.49 -6.57
C ASP A 92 23.17 7.77 -5.88
N CYS A 93 22.27 7.61 -4.91
CA CYS A 93 21.71 8.71 -4.11
C CYS A 93 22.63 9.18 -2.97
N GLY A 94 23.90 8.74 -2.97
CA GLY A 94 24.86 8.76 -1.86
C GLY A 94 24.83 9.97 -0.93
N THR A 95 25.08 9.70 0.35
CA THR A 95 25.31 10.71 1.39
C THR A 95 26.76 11.25 1.26
N THR A 96 26.96 12.25 0.42
CA THR A 96 28.11 13.20 0.36
C THR A 96 29.58 12.71 0.51
N SER A 97 29.90 11.41 0.63
CA SER A 97 31.30 10.95 0.73
C SER A 97 31.58 9.49 0.38
N THR A 98 30.59 8.58 0.41
CA THR A 98 30.80 7.16 0.03
C THR A 98 29.72 6.70 -0.95
N PRO A 99 30.09 6.19 -2.14
CA PRO A 99 29.14 5.61 -3.08
C PRO A 99 28.36 4.45 -2.48
N ILE A 100 27.06 4.34 -2.78
CA ILE A 100 26.30 3.15 -2.37
C ILE A 100 26.75 1.96 -3.24
N PRO A 101 27.12 0.82 -2.62
CA PRO A 101 27.54 -0.38 -3.34
C PRO A 101 26.54 -0.83 -4.42
N LEU A 102 27.05 -1.36 -5.54
CA LEU A 102 26.22 -1.75 -6.69
C LEU A 102 25.22 -2.85 -6.34
N ASP A 103 25.62 -3.83 -5.54
CA ASP A 103 24.77 -4.94 -5.08
C ASP A 103 23.60 -4.44 -4.22
N VAL A 104 23.78 -3.33 -3.49
CA VAL A 104 22.72 -2.70 -2.69
C VAL A 104 21.78 -1.87 -3.55
N ARG A 105 22.28 -1.24 -4.61
CA ARG A 105 21.48 -0.46 -5.59
C ARG A 105 20.81 -1.32 -6.66
N THR A 106 21.23 -2.56 -6.82
CA THR A 106 20.61 -3.51 -7.75
C THR A 106 19.29 -3.98 -7.15
N GLN A 107 18.20 -3.78 -7.90
CA GLN A 107 16.89 -4.24 -7.45
C GLN A 107 16.79 -5.76 -7.52
N ILE A 108 16.21 -6.33 -6.48
CA ILE A 108 15.92 -7.75 -6.37
C ILE A 108 14.51 -7.98 -6.92
N LYS A 109 14.42 -8.85 -7.94
CA LYS A 109 13.18 -9.22 -8.62
C LYS A 109 12.75 -10.62 -8.22
N MET A 110 11.45 -10.82 -8.02
CA MET A 110 10.89 -12.17 -8.03
C MET A 110 10.98 -12.74 -9.45
N PRO A 111 11.21 -14.06 -9.63
CA PRO A 111 11.40 -14.67 -10.95
C PRO A 111 10.28 -14.41 -11.96
N GLN A 112 9.05 -14.20 -11.47
CA GLN A 112 7.87 -13.94 -12.30
C GLN A 112 7.63 -12.46 -12.63
N PHE A 113 8.43 -11.53 -12.08
CA PHE A 113 8.27 -10.09 -12.31
C PHE A 113 9.37 -9.57 -13.24
N ASN A 114 8.96 -9.07 -14.40
CA ASN A 114 9.90 -8.52 -15.40
C ASN A 114 9.86 -6.98 -15.42
N ALA A 115 8.67 -6.41 -15.58
CA ALA A 115 8.39 -4.98 -15.69
C ALA A 115 6.96 -4.70 -15.24
N ILE A 116 6.59 -3.43 -15.12
CA ILE A 116 5.19 -3.02 -14.95
C ILE A 116 4.47 -3.21 -16.29
N ASP A 117 3.61 -4.22 -16.37
CA ASP A 117 2.93 -4.64 -17.61
C ASP A 117 1.41 -4.46 -17.59
N ALA A 118 0.90 -3.75 -16.59
CA ALA A 118 -0.51 -3.48 -16.39
C ALA A 118 -0.71 -2.23 -15.52
N SER A 119 -1.96 -1.78 -15.37
CA SER A 119 -2.31 -0.61 -14.57
C SER A 119 -1.76 -0.70 -13.15
N PHE A 120 -1.41 0.45 -12.58
CA PHE A 120 -0.72 0.50 -11.30
C PHE A 120 -1.09 1.73 -10.48
N ASP A 121 -0.91 1.61 -9.17
CA ASP A 121 -0.99 2.69 -8.21
C ASP A 121 0.40 3.01 -7.65
N VAL A 122 0.72 4.30 -7.45
CA VAL A 122 1.95 4.79 -6.82
C VAL A 122 1.58 5.60 -5.59
N PHE A 123 1.96 5.11 -4.42
CA PHE A 123 1.95 5.88 -3.19
C PHE A 123 3.34 6.43 -2.91
N PHE A 124 3.44 7.73 -2.64
CA PHE A 124 4.69 8.37 -2.28
C PHE A 124 4.51 9.29 -1.08
N PHE A 125 5.55 9.34 -0.26
CA PHE A 125 5.68 10.22 0.88
C PHE A 125 7.11 10.75 0.84
N HIS A 126 7.28 12.06 0.64
CA HIS A 126 8.61 12.66 0.70
C HIS A 126 8.59 14.01 1.37
N LEU A 127 9.65 14.29 2.10
CA LEU A 127 9.90 15.53 2.80
C LEU A 127 11.22 16.14 2.34
N GLN A 128 11.16 17.44 2.04
CA GLN A 128 12.35 18.21 1.69
C GLN A 128 12.99 18.73 2.98
N ILE A 129 14.30 18.54 3.14
CA ILE A 129 15.02 19.25 4.21
C ILE A 129 15.02 20.75 3.89
N LYS A 130 14.58 21.56 4.87
CA LYS A 130 14.45 23.02 4.74
C LYS A 130 15.72 23.67 4.24
N ASP A 131 15.76 23.90 2.94
CA ASP A 131 16.65 24.84 2.29
C ASP A 131 15.74 25.89 1.67
N LYS A 132 15.62 27.06 2.33
CA LYS A 132 14.63 28.09 1.98
C LYS A 132 14.74 28.57 0.53
N GLU A 133 15.86 28.28 -0.11
CA GLU A 133 16.17 28.69 -1.48
C GLU A 133 15.85 27.61 -2.53
N GLN A 134 15.41 26.42 -2.12
CA GLN A 134 15.19 25.29 -3.04
C GLN A 134 13.76 24.77 -3.01
N ALA A 135 12.78 25.56 -3.45
CA ALA A 135 11.45 25.02 -3.71
C ALA A 135 11.49 23.94 -4.79
N GLN A 136 10.59 22.95 -4.72
CA GLN A 136 10.61 21.81 -5.62
C GLN A 136 9.22 21.36 -6.05
N ARG A 137 9.16 20.44 -7.01
CA ARG A 137 7.94 19.73 -7.39
C ARG A 137 8.21 18.24 -7.44
N LEU A 138 7.29 17.43 -6.91
CA LEU A 138 7.30 15.99 -7.15
C LEU A 138 6.52 15.66 -8.42
N VAL A 139 7.10 14.78 -9.24
CA VAL A 139 6.49 14.26 -10.45
C VAL A 139 6.59 12.75 -10.48
N VAL A 140 5.59 12.10 -11.07
CA VAL A 140 5.64 10.68 -11.43
C VAL A 140 5.75 10.62 -12.94
N SER A 141 6.79 9.96 -13.44
CA SER A 141 6.98 9.71 -14.86
C SER A 141 6.97 8.23 -15.18
N VAL A 142 6.65 7.93 -16.43
CA VAL A 142 6.61 6.58 -16.97
C VAL A 142 7.42 6.56 -18.25
N LYS A 143 8.30 5.57 -18.37
CA LYS A 143 9.03 5.25 -19.60
C LYS A 143 8.46 3.98 -20.22
N ASN A 144 8.18 4.03 -21.52
CA ASN A 144 7.77 2.86 -22.29
C ASN A 144 9.01 2.14 -22.82
N LEU A 145 9.32 0.98 -22.25
CA LEU A 145 10.39 0.07 -22.69
C LEU A 145 9.90 -0.91 -23.77
N GLY A 146 8.60 -0.94 -24.03
CA GLY A 146 7.97 -1.78 -25.04
C GLY A 146 8.20 -1.29 -26.47
N LYS A 147 7.59 -2.01 -27.42
CA LYS A 147 7.70 -1.74 -28.86
C LYS A 147 6.51 -0.98 -29.44
N GLU A 148 5.40 -0.95 -28.71
CA GLU A 148 4.15 -0.30 -29.13
C GLU A 148 3.85 0.89 -28.21
N SER A 149 3.17 1.91 -28.72
CA SER A 149 2.77 3.07 -27.94
C SER A 149 1.74 2.68 -26.86
N VAL A 150 1.84 3.30 -25.69
CA VAL A 150 0.97 3.01 -24.54
C VAL A 150 0.12 4.23 -24.20
N THR A 151 -1.19 4.03 -24.01
CA THR A 151 -2.07 5.08 -23.48
C THR A 151 -2.26 4.90 -21.98
N ILE A 152 -2.06 5.99 -21.23
CA ILE A 152 -2.31 6.06 -19.79
C ILE A 152 -3.36 7.15 -19.51
N GLU A 153 -4.35 6.83 -18.68
CA GLU A 153 -5.32 7.77 -18.11
C GLU A 153 -5.03 7.96 -16.62
N PRO A 154 -4.19 8.94 -16.26
CA PRO A 154 -3.78 9.10 -14.88
C PRO A 154 -4.85 9.80 -14.04
N GLN A 155 -4.82 9.47 -12.75
CA GLN A 155 -5.61 10.05 -11.68
C GLN A 155 -4.64 10.32 -10.52
N GLN A 156 -4.82 11.41 -9.79
CA GLN A 156 -3.94 11.71 -8.67
C GLN A 156 -4.68 12.31 -7.50
N ILE A 157 -4.11 12.11 -6.31
CA ILE A 157 -4.43 12.84 -5.08
C ILE A 157 -3.07 13.21 -4.51
N ILE A 158 -2.65 14.47 -4.64
CA ILE A 158 -1.37 14.94 -4.10
C ILE A 158 -1.62 16.06 -3.10
N LYS A 159 -1.11 15.88 -1.88
CA LYS A 159 -1.29 16.79 -0.74
C LYS A 159 0.06 17.36 -0.32
N GLN A 160 0.10 18.69 -0.29
CA GLN A 160 1.25 19.49 0.13
C GLN A 160 0.83 20.55 1.16
N GLU A 161 -0.41 20.51 1.64
CA GLU A 161 -0.97 21.46 2.59
C GLU A 161 -1.73 20.68 3.66
N GLY A 162 -1.68 21.17 4.91
CA GLY A 162 -2.27 20.53 6.08
C GLY A 162 -1.34 20.56 7.28
N ILE A 163 -1.80 20.00 8.39
CA ILE A 163 -1.06 19.86 9.65
C ILE A 163 -0.47 18.45 9.73
N ILE A 164 0.86 18.38 9.89
CA ILE A 164 1.60 17.14 10.14
C ILE A 164 1.96 17.08 11.62
N GLY A 165 1.84 15.90 12.22
CA GLY A 165 1.98 15.69 13.66
C GLY A 165 0.72 15.05 14.23
N SER A 166 0.12 15.66 15.25
CA SER A 166 -0.97 15.04 16.03
C SER A 166 -2.23 14.66 15.25
N VAL A 167 -2.47 15.24 14.07
CA VAL A 167 -3.70 15.03 13.29
C VAL A 167 -3.48 14.12 12.07
N HIS A 168 -2.22 13.91 11.64
CA HIS A 168 -1.86 13.12 10.46
C HIS A 168 -2.80 13.36 9.26
N GLU A 169 -3.02 14.65 8.95
CA GLU A 169 -4.09 15.10 8.06
C GLU A 169 -3.87 14.64 6.61
N PHE A 170 -2.62 14.56 6.18
CA PHE A 170 -2.27 14.25 4.80
C PHE A 170 -2.67 12.82 4.45
N GLU A 171 -2.18 11.85 5.21
CA GLU A 171 -2.44 10.44 4.99
C GLU A 171 -3.94 10.15 5.15
N SER A 172 -4.60 10.78 6.14
CA SER A 172 -6.03 10.63 6.37
C SER A 172 -6.87 11.17 5.21
N ALA A 173 -6.51 12.35 4.68
CA ALA A 173 -7.19 12.94 3.54
C ALA A 173 -6.97 12.12 2.26
N ILE A 174 -5.76 11.63 2.03
CA ILE A 174 -5.46 10.78 0.87
C ILE A 174 -6.28 9.47 0.95
N ALA A 175 -6.21 8.74 2.06
CA ALA A 175 -6.93 7.48 2.24
C ALA A 175 -8.45 7.65 2.10
N THR A 176 -9.01 8.73 2.68
CA THR A 176 -10.43 9.05 2.55
C THR A 176 -10.83 9.25 1.09
N ARG A 177 -10.08 10.08 0.35
CA ARG A 177 -10.36 10.37 -1.06
C ARG A 177 -10.19 9.13 -1.95
N VAL A 178 -9.17 8.30 -1.71
CA VAL A 178 -8.98 7.03 -2.42
C VAL A 178 -10.18 6.10 -2.21
N MET A 179 -10.64 5.94 -0.96
CA MET A 179 -11.80 5.11 -0.65
C MET A 179 -13.11 5.69 -1.21
N ASP A 180 -13.26 7.01 -1.26
CA ASP A 180 -14.38 7.72 -1.89
C ASP A 180 -14.30 7.77 -3.42
N ASN A 181 -13.19 7.29 -4.00
CA ASN A 181 -12.92 7.38 -5.43
C ASN A 181 -13.01 8.83 -5.94
N ASP A 182 -12.56 9.78 -5.11
CA ASP A 182 -12.46 11.20 -5.42
C ASP A 182 -11.04 11.54 -5.90
N TRP A 183 -10.88 11.65 -7.21
CA TRP A 183 -9.58 11.80 -7.87
C TRP A 183 -9.47 13.08 -8.67
N ASP A 184 -8.31 13.73 -8.58
CA ASP A 184 -7.96 14.84 -9.46
C ASP A 184 -7.47 14.30 -10.82
N ARG A 185 -7.75 15.04 -11.90
CA ARG A 185 -7.33 14.70 -13.27
C ARG A 185 -6.67 15.89 -13.98
N PRO A 186 -5.54 16.41 -13.45
CA PRO A 186 -4.85 17.53 -14.08
C PRO A 186 -4.21 17.16 -15.43
N ILE A 187 -3.95 15.87 -15.64
CA ILE A 187 -3.57 15.28 -16.93
C ILE A 187 -4.68 14.29 -17.28
N SER A 188 -5.37 14.50 -18.39
CA SER A 188 -6.51 13.65 -18.78
C SER A 188 -6.06 12.34 -19.42
N LYS A 189 -5.06 12.40 -20.29
CA LYS A 189 -4.52 11.28 -21.07
C LYS A 189 -3.08 11.56 -21.49
N VAL A 190 -2.26 10.51 -21.51
CA VAL A 190 -0.89 10.52 -22.02
C VAL A 190 -0.74 9.38 -23.01
N VAL A 191 -0.06 9.62 -24.13
CA VAL A 191 0.40 8.59 -25.06
C VAL A 191 1.91 8.56 -24.98
N ILE A 192 2.48 7.40 -24.70
CA ILE A 192 3.92 7.21 -24.52
C ILE A 192 4.44 6.34 -25.65
N GLU A 193 5.19 6.96 -26.55
CA GLU A 193 5.83 6.26 -27.66
C GLU A 193 6.91 5.28 -27.18
N PRO A 194 7.23 4.25 -27.97
CA PRO A 194 8.32 3.32 -27.66
C PRO A 194 9.64 4.05 -27.36
N GLY A 195 10.27 3.72 -26.23
CA GLY A 195 11.55 4.27 -25.80
C GLY A 195 11.49 5.65 -25.15
N THR A 196 10.34 6.32 -25.12
CA THR A 196 10.20 7.67 -24.55
C THR A 196 9.66 7.65 -23.12
N SER A 197 9.81 8.79 -22.43
CA SER A 197 9.29 9.00 -21.08
C SER A 197 8.30 10.16 -21.07
N GLU A 198 7.24 10.06 -20.27
CA GLU A 198 6.26 11.12 -20.08
C GLU A 198 5.89 11.28 -18.61
N VAL A 199 5.50 12.50 -18.21
CA VAL A 199 4.98 12.78 -16.86
C VAL A 199 3.49 12.44 -16.82
N ILE A 200 3.09 11.65 -15.82
CA ILE A 200 1.71 11.23 -15.62
C ILE A 200 1.04 11.86 -14.39
N ALA A 201 1.83 12.43 -13.47
CA ALA A 201 1.31 13.17 -12.33
C ALA A 201 2.31 14.22 -11.83
N TYR A 202 1.81 15.27 -11.20
CA TYR A 202 2.63 16.31 -10.59
C TYR A 202 1.94 16.99 -9.40
N GLY A 203 2.68 17.26 -8.32
CA GLY A 203 2.22 18.07 -7.19
C GLY A 203 2.34 19.57 -7.46
N LYS A 204 1.91 20.45 -6.54
CA LYS A 204 2.27 21.88 -6.49
C LYS A 204 3.78 22.07 -6.26
N ARG A 205 4.26 23.31 -6.30
CA ARG A 205 5.59 23.66 -5.80
C ARG A 205 5.56 23.60 -4.26
N PHE A 206 6.37 22.77 -3.62
CA PHE A 206 6.44 22.65 -2.16
C PHE A 206 7.82 23.07 -1.65
N GLY A 207 7.92 23.36 -0.35
CA GLY A 207 9.06 24.10 0.22
C GLY A 207 9.15 25.55 -0.30
N ASN A 208 8.11 26.04 -0.97
CA ASN A 208 8.09 27.36 -1.60
C ASN A 208 7.75 28.46 -0.58
N ILE A 209 8.49 29.56 -0.61
CA ILE A 209 8.24 30.74 0.24
C ILE A 209 7.15 31.65 -0.34
N ASP A 210 6.90 31.53 -1.64
CA ASP A 210 5.87 32.27 -2.36
C ASP A 210 4.46 31.75 -2.04
N ASP A 211 3.48 32.64 -2.09
CA ASP A 211 2.07 32.31 -1.94
C ASP A 211 1.40 32.15 -3.32
N GLY A 212 0.46 31.21 -3.43
CA GLY A 212 -0.36 31.04 -4.62
C GLY A 212 -0.96 29.65 -4.77
N ASN A 213 -1.88 29.48 -5.72
CA ASN A 213 -2.63 28.23 -5.91
C ASN A 213 -1.76 27.03 -6.33
N ASP A 214 -0.56 27.28 -6.85
CA ASP A 214 0.43 26.28 -7.27
C ASP A 214 1.71 26.35 -6.41
N ALA A 215 1.60 26.83 -5.18
CA ALA A 215 2.69 26.88 -4.22
C ALA A 215 2.20 26.39 -2.85
N SER A 216 3.11 25.79 -2.09
CA SER A 216 2.92 25.43 -0.70
C SER A 216 4.21 25.70 0.08
N ARG A 217 4.04 26.29 1.27
CA ARG A 217 5.09 26.50 2.26
C ARG A 217 5.46 25.23 3.03
N ASN A 218 4.67 24.16 2.89
CA ASN A 218 4.97 22.90 3.56
C ASN A 218 6.15 22.22 2.87
N VAL A 219 6.98 21.55 3.66
CA VAL A 219 8.12 20.78 3.16
C VAL A 219 7.76 19.32 2.85
N ASN A 220 6.53 18.91 3.15
CA ASN A 220 6.05 17.56 2.94
C ASN A 220 5.17 17.50 1.69
N CYS A 221 5.31 16.42 0.94
CA CYS A 221 4.54 16.14 -0.27
C CYS A 221 4.17 14.66 -0.29
N PHE A 222 2.91 14.35 -0.03
CA PHE A 222 2.40 12.98 -0.08
C PHE A 222 1.44 12.86 -1.26
N GLY A 223 1.40 11.70 -1.88
CA GLY A 223 0.48 11.51 -2.98
C GLY A 223 0.18 10.07 -3.30
N TYR A 224 -0.93 9.90 -3.97
CA TYR A 224 -1.40 8.65 -4.52
C TYR A 224 -1.77 8.86 -5.98
N VAL A 225 -1.12 8.15 -6.88
CA VAL A 225 -1.30 8.27 -8.33
C VAL A 225 -1.78 6.94 -8.87
N ARG A 226 -2.88 6.96 -9.60
CA ARG A 226 -3.44 5.79 -10.28
C ARG A 226 -3.27 5.94 -11.78
N ALA A 227 -2.60 4.98 -12.40
CA ALA A 227 -2.36 4.93 -13.82
C ALA A 227 -3.20 3.80 -14.44
N ILE A 228 -4.29 4.17 -15.11
CA ILE A 228 -5.09 3.22 -15.89
C ILE A 228 -4.45 3.08 -17.26
N ILE A 229 -3.98 1.88 -17.58
CA ILE A 229 -3.41 1.58 -18.89
C ILE A 229 -4.52 1.07 -19.81
N ASN A 230 -4.62 1.69 -20.97
CA ASN A 230 -5.49 1.26 -22.05
C ASN A 230 -4.60 0.85 -23.24
N THR A 231 -4.50 -0.45 -23.52
CA THR A 231 -3.86 -0.96 -24.73
C THR A 231 -4.94 -1.24 -25.78
N ALA A 232 -4.64 -0.94 -27.05
CA ALA A 232 -5.56 -1.23 -28.16
C ALA A 232 -5.66 -2.74 -28.45
N ASP A 233 -4.61 -3.48 -28.07
CA ASP A 233 -4.53 -4.93 -28.13
C ASP A 233 -4.49 -5.46 -26.69
N GLU A 234 -5.46 -6.28 -26.31
CA GLU A 234 -5.56 -6.86 -24.95
C GLU A 234 -4.43 -7.86 -24.67
N ASP A 235 -3.80 -8.42 -25.71
CA ASP A 235 -2.64 -9.31 -25.59
C ASP A 235 -1.32 -8.53 -25.53
N ALA A 236 -1.32 -7.26 -25.93
CA ALA A 236 -0.15 -6.40 -25.86
C ALA A 236 0.12 -5.98 -24.41
N ARG A 237 1.11 -6.62 -23.80
CA ARG A 237 1.60 -6.27 -22.47
C ARG A 237 2.66 -5.17 -22.58
N PRO A 238 2.40 -3.95 -22.11
CA PRO A 238 3.42 -2.90 -22.10
C PRO A 238 4.59 -3.33 -21.21
N GLN A 239 5.74 -2.68 -21.39
CA GLN A 239 6.85 -2.82 -20.46
C GLN A 239 7.17 -1.43 -19.96
N LEU A 240 6.73 -1.11 -18.74
CA LEU A 240 6.85 0.23 -18.20
C LEU A 240 7.89 0.27 -17.08
N GLN A 241 8.63 1.36 -17.06
CA GLN A 241 9.42 1.80 -15.93
C GLN A 241 8.74 3.02 -15.31
N VAL A 242 8.64 3.04 -13.98
CA VAL A 242 8.02 4.13 -13.22
C VAL A 242 9.10 4.81 -12.39
N ASP A 243 9.15 6.14 -12.45
CA ASP A 243 10.08 6.97 -11.69
C ASP A 243 9.30 8.01 -10.88
N VAL A 244 9.66 8.19 -9.61
CA VAL A 244 9.20 9.31 -8.76
C VAL A 244 10.39 10.27 -8.62
N LEU A 245 10.21 11.53 -8.99
CA LEU A 245 11.30 12.51 -9.04
C LEU A 245 10.95 13.81 -8.33
N ALA A 246 11.97 14.43 -7.75
CA ALA A 246 11.98 15.83 -7.41
C ALA A 246 12.62 16.65 -8.53
N ILE A 247 11.93 17.69 -8.99
CA ILE A 247 12.42 18.65 -9.98
C ILE A 247 12.40 20.07 -9.39
N PRO A 248 13.14 21.04 -9.98
CA PRO A 248 13.02 22.45 -9.62
C PRO A 248 11.57 22.93 -9.66
N SER A 249 11.27 23.98 -8.90
CA SER A 249 9.92 24.58 -8.80
C SER A 249 9.48 25.33 -10.06
N THR A 250 9.61 24.71 -11.24
CA THR A 250 9.24 25.29 -12.52
C THR A 250 7.71 25.44 -12.66
N PRO A 251 7.25 26.36 -13.52
CA PRO A 251 5.85 26.44 -13.95
C PRO A 251 5.36 25.12 -14.55
N LYS A 252 4.04 24.90 -14.52
CA LYS A 252 3.43 23.63 -14.95
C LYS A 252 3.74 23.29 -16.41
N GLU A 253 3.79 24.32 -17.24
CA GLU A 253 4.02 24.25 -18.68
C GLU A 253 5.44 23.76 -19.01
N GLU A 254 6.39 23.93 -18.09
CA GLU A 254 7.80 23.57 -18.28
C GLU A 254 8.16 22.21 -17.66
N ILE A 255 7.26 21.58 -16.90
CA ILE A 255 7.51 20.31 -16.19
C ILE A 255 8.05 19.24 -17.15
N LYS A 256 7.47 19.13 -18.35
CA LYS A 256 7.87 18.14 -19.36
C LYS A 256 9.30 18.35 -19.87
N THR A 257 9.76 19.58 -19.95
CA THR A 257 11.15 19.87 -20.37
C THR A 257 12.11 19.69 -19.19
N GLU A 258 11.67 20.03 -17.99
CA GLU A 258 12.53 20.02 -16.81
C GLU A 258 12.83 18.60 -16.32
N PHE A 259 11.85 17.70 -16.26
CA PHE A 259 12.05 16.37 -15.66
C PHE A 259 13.13 15.55 -16.37
N VAL A 260 13.27 15.70 -17.70
CA VAL A 260 14.27 14.97 -18.50
C VAL A 260 15.69 15.24 -18.01
N LYS A 261 15.99 16.45 -17.51
CA LYS A 261 17.32 16.82 -17.00
C LYS A 261 17.72 16.09 -15.72
N TRP A 262 16.74 15.50 -15.04
CA TRP A 262 16.87 14.89 -13.72
C TRP A 262 16.59 13.38 -13.73
N LEU A 263 16.17 12.80 -14.87
CA LEU A 263 15.86 11.38 -14.99
C LEU A 263 17.06 10.47 -14.68
N ASP A 264 18.28 10.89 -15.00
CA ASP A 264 19.50 10.08 -14.83
C ASP A 264 20.35 10.53 -13.63
N LYS A 265 19.69 11.16 -12.64
CA LYS A 265 20.34 11.66 -11.42
C LYS A 265 19.50 11.22 -10.23
N ALA A 266 20.12 10.62 -9.22
CA ALA A 266 19.47 10.39 -7.95
C ALA A 266 19.37 11.70 -7.14
N ALA A 267 18.25 11.88 -6.44
CA ALA A 267 18.15 12.90 -5.40
C ALA A 267 18.99 12.47 -4.19
N THR A 268 19.65 13.42 -3.53
CA THR A 268 20.48 13.13 -2.36
C THR A 268 19.59 12.81 -1.16
N THR A 269 19.76 11.64 -0.56
CA THR A 269 19.05 11.28 0.68
C THR A 269 19.65 12.01 1.89
N THR A 270 18.79 12.36 2.84
CA THR A 270 19.18 12.81 4.18
C THR A 270 18.61 11.91 5.27
N ASP A 271 18.10 10.73 4.89
CA ASP A 271 17.57 9.78 5.85
C ASP A 271 18.69 9.23 6.73
N GLU A 272 18.38 9.01 8.00
CA GLU A 272 19.25 8.31 8.95
C GLU A 272 19.12 6.78 8.83
N VAL A 273 18.16 6.31 8.04
CA VAL A 273 17.98 4.88 7.76
C VAL A 273 19.18 4.37 6.98
N ASN A 274 19.71 3.23 7.39
CA ASN A 274 20.85 2.62 6.71
C ASN A 274 20.45 2.17 5.30
N MET A 275 20.98 2.88 4.30
CA MET A 275 20.78 2.60 2.89
C MET A 275 21.89 1.74 2.27
N THR A 276 22.93 1.39 3.03
CA THR A 276 24.18 0.78 2.53
C THR A 276 24.35 -0.68 2.93
N THR A 277 23.48 -1.24 3.78
CA THR A 277 23.51 -2.66 4.15
C THR A 277 22.14 -3.30 4.10
N ALA A 278 22.09 -4.56 3.68
CA ALA A 278 20.86 -5.33 3.73
C ALA A 278 20.39 -5.57 5.19
N PRO A 279 19.07 -5.50 5.45
CA PRO A 279 18.48 -5.77 6.76
C PRO A 279 18.71 -7.22 7.22
N LYS A 280 18.82 -7.42 8.55
CA LYS A 280 19.09 -8.72 9.18
C LYS A 280 18.13 -8.99 10.34
N GLY A 281 17.94 -10.27 10.69
CA GLY A 281 17.11 -10.69 11.83
C GLY A 281 15.66 -10.22 11.70
N CYS A 282 15.10 -9.71 12.81
CA CYS A 282 13.72 -9.22 12.87
C CYS A 282 13.56 -7.76 12.43
N ALA A 283 14.61 -7.10 11.93
CA ALA A 283 14.55 -5.70 11.55
C ALA A 283 13.59 -5.49 10.38
N LEU A 284 12.52 -4.74 10.63
CA LEU A 284 11.67 -4.19 9.58
C LEU A 284 12.37 -2.93 9.03
N GLY A 285 12.80 -2.99 7.77
CA GLY A 285 13.17 -1.80 7.02
C GLY A 285 11.92 -1.03 6.55
N ARG A 286 12.11 0.15 5.93
CA ARG A 286 10.98 0.88 5.33
C ARG A 286 10.43 0.15 4.10
N ALA A 287 9.13 0.31 3.88
CA ALA A 287 8.41 -0.32 2.78
C ALA A 287 8.68 0.44 1.48
N VAL A 288 9.45 -0.13 0.55
CA VAL A 288 9.72 0.47 -0.77
C VAL A 288 9.81 -0.61 -1.82
N GLY A 289 9.13 -0.40 -2.95
CA GLY A 289 9.15 -1.30 -4.10
C GLY A 289 7.76 -1.58 -4.69
N VAL A 290 7.64 -2.68 -5.43
CA VAL A 290 6.45 -3.08 -6.20
C VAL A 290 5.81 -4.34 -5.63
N TYR A 291 4.48 -4.36 -5.53
CA TYR A 291 3.69 -5.48 -5.02
C TYR A 291 2.42 -5.73 -5.85
N PRO A 292 1.82 -6.94 -5.78
CA PRO A 292 0.54 -7.17 -6.41
C PRO A 292 -0.57 -6.38 -5.70
N TYR A 293 -1.38 -5.63 -6.44
CA TYR A 293 -2.44 -4.81 -5.87
C TYR A 293 -3.74 -5.59 -5.70
N GLY A 294 -4.43 -5.38 -4.58
CA GLY A 294 -5.69 -6.05 -4.28
C GLY A 294 -6.17 -5.81 -2.86
N THR A 295 -7.24 -6.50 -2.49
CA THR A 295 -7.85 -6.44 -1.14
C THR A 295 -7.52 -7.69 -0.33
N ILE A 296 -7.12 -7.48 0.92
CA ILE A 296 -7.00 -8.57 1.89
C ILE A 296 -8.37 -8.80 2.52
N ARG A 297 -8.96 -9.98 2.28
CA ARG A 297 -10.32 -10.31 2.71
C ARG A 297 -10.29 -11.32 3.85
N SER A 298 -11.03 -11.06 4.93
CA SER A 298 -11.18 -12.07 5.98
C SER A 298 -11.98 -13.27 5.46
N LEU A 299 -11.69 -14.45 6.00
CA LEU A 299 -12.66 -15.53 5.99
C LEU A 299 -13.80 -15.18 6.99
N PRO A 300 -14.99 -15.75 6.80
CA PRO A 300 -16.14 -15.47 7.67
C PRO A 300 -15.87 -15.98 9.08
N LEU A 301 -16.08 -15.12 10.07
CA LEU A 301 -16.08 -15.51 11.49
C LEU A 301 -17.47 -15.27 12.07
N VAL A 302 -18.01 -16.23 12.82
CA VAL A 302 -19.31 -16.10 13.52
C VAL A 302 -19.06 -16.13 15.02
N PHE A 303 -19.55 -15.12 15.73
CA PHE A 303 -19.49 -15.03 17.18
C PHE A 303 -20.87 -15.22 17.79
N ASP A 304 -20.94 -15.91 18.92
CA ASP A 304 -22.10 -15.88 19.80
C ASP A 304 -22.00 -14.64 20.70
N ALA A 305 -22.77 -13.60 20.38
CA ALA A 305 -22.71 -12.32 21.07
C ALA A 305 -23.07 -12.44 22.56
N ALA A 306 -23.85 -13.46 22.96
CA ALA A 306 -24.18 -13.71 24.35
C ALA A 306 -23.02 -14.30 25.18
N LYS A 307 -21.97 -14.79 24.51
CA LYS A 307 -20.78 -15.38 25.14
C LYS A 307 -19.55 -14.48 25.04
N LEU A 308 -19.66 -13.31 24.41
CA LEU A 308 -18.56 -12.35 24.40
C LEU A 308 -18.35 -11.79 25.81
N THR A 309 -17.08 -11.66 26.20
CA THR A 309 -16.68 -10.99 27.44
C THR A 309 -16.28 -9.54 27.14
N ALA A 310 -16.03 -8.75 28.19
CA ALA A 310 -15.50 -7.39 28.05
C ALA A 310 -14.11 -7.36 27.42
N ASP A 311 -13.27 -8.39 27.67
CA ASP A 311 -11.96 -8.52 27.05
C ASP A 311 -12.05 -9.00 25.59
N GLY A 312 -13.05 -9.83 25.28
CA GLY A 312 -13.35 -10.29 23.93
C GLY A 312 -12.23 -11.07 23.26
N TYR A 313 -12.22 -11.02 21.92
CA TYR A 313 -11.18 -11.57 21.05
C TYR A 313 -10.38 -10.44 20.41
N LYS A 314 -9.07 -10.63 20.27
CA LYS A 314 -8.17 -9.72 19.57
C LYS A 314 -7.53 -10.47 18.41
N PHE A 315 -7.56 -9.84 17.23
CA PHE A 315 -6.99 -10.37 16.01
C PHE A 315 -5.88 -9.41 15.56
N PRO A 316 -4.60 -9.82 15.61
CA PRO A 316 -3.54 -8.98 15.08
C PRO A 316 -3.72 -8.88 13.56
N MET A 317 -3.64 -7.65 13.07
CA MET A 317 -3.84 -7.32 11.68
C MET A 317 -2.53 -6.85 11.05
N ALA A 318 -2.41 -7.03 9.74
CA ALA A 318 -1.32 -6.46 8.94
C ALA A 318 0.08 -6.96 9.36
N LEU A 319 0.16 -8.22 9.81
CA LEU A 319 1.38 -8.90 10.27
C LEU A 319 2.28 -9.33 9.09
N PRO A 320 3.52 -8.80 8.96
CA PRO A 320 4.44 -9.19 7.90
C PRO A 320 4.98 -10.60 8.08
N ARG A 321 5.43 -11.22 6.99
CA ARG A 321 5.93 -12.61 6.98
C ARG A 321 7.06 -12.87 7.97
N VAL A 322 8.02 -11.96 8.13
CA VAL A 322 9.11 -12.08 9.12
C VAL A 322 8.60 -12.15 10.57
N GLN A 323 7.40 -11.62 10.84
CA GLN A 323 6.77 -11.61 12.16
C GLN A 323 5.75 -12.75 12.33
N THR A 324 5.62 -13.63 11.34
CA THR A 324 4.68 -14.75 11.34
C THR A 324 5.33 -16.06 10.94
N GLU A 325 6.65 -16.18 11.04
CA GLU A 325 7.37 -17.40 10.67
C GLU A 325 6.86 -18.63 11.44
N GLY A 326 6.52 -18.47 12.72
CA GLY A 326 5.89 -19.49 13.55
C GLY A 326 4.39 -19.64 13.45
N CYS A 327 3.71 -18.68 12.81
CA CYS A 327 2.29 -18.76 12.53
C CYS A 327 1.96 -18.28 11.10
N PRO A 328 2.43 -18.96 10.03
CA PRO A 328 2.32 -18.44 8.67
C PRO A 328 0.89 -18.11 8.23
N ALA A 329 -0.12 -18.79 8.80
CA ALA A 329 -1.53 -18.52 8.55
C ALA A 329 -2.00 -17.13 9.01
N ALA A 330 -1.27 -16.46 9.91
CA ALA A 330 -1.55 -15.09 10.37
C ALA A 330 -0.90 -14.02 9.49
N ALA A 331 -0.11 -14.40 8.47
CA ALA A 331 0.45 -13.44 7.53
C ALA A 331 -0.69 -12.73 6.80
N GLN A 332 -0.70 -11.40 6.87
CA GLN A 332 -1.69 -10.54 6.24
C GLN A 332 -1.03 -9.42 5.46
N THR A 333 0.12 -9.72 4.84
CA THR A 333 0.84 -8.81 3.95
C THR A 333 1.24 -9.52 2.68
N LEU A 334 1.78 -8.75 1.73
CA LEU A 334 2.20 -9.22 0.43
C LEU A 334 3.72 -9.09 0.31
N SER A 335 4.33 -9.97 -0.49
CA SER A 335 5.77 -9.91 -0.79
C SER A 335 6.08 -8.98 -1.95
N LEU A 336 7.30 -8.40 -1.94
CA LEU A 336 7.80 -7.54 -3.04
C LEU A 336 8.06 -8.37 -4.27
N LEU A 337 7.48 -7.93 -5.38
CA LEU A 337 7.82 -8.38 -6.73
C LEU A 337 9.15 -7.75 -7.18
N LEU A 338 9.39 -6.50 -6.78
CA LEU A 338 10.60 -5.74 -7.06
C LEU A 338 10.94 -4.89 -5.83
N ARG A 339 12.21 -4.89 -5.42
CA ARG A 339 12.65 -4.12 -4.26
C ARG A 339 14.11 -3.69 -4.34
N PRO A 340 14.51 -2.60 -3.66
CA PRO A 340 15.90 -2.30 -3.40
C PRO A 340 16.64 -3.42 -2.61
N GLY A 341 17.96 -3.53 -2.78
CA GLY A 341 18.78 -4.51 -2.06
C GLY A 341 18.88 -4.24 -0.55
N ASN A 342 18.69 -2.99 -0.13
CA ASN A 342 18.67 -2.57 1.27
C ASN A 342 17.30 -2.68 1.96
N THR A 343 16.27 -3.24 1.31
CA THR A 343 14.99 -3.59 1.94
C THR A 343 14.85 -5.12 2.05
N ARG A 344 13.75 -5.65 2.61
CA ARG A 344 13.44 -7.09 2.59
C ARG A 344 12.25 -7.38 1.69
N GLU A 345 12.07 -8.62 1.26
CA GLU A 345 10.87 -8.99 0.48
C GLU A 345 9.57 -8.89 1.29
N ASP A 346 9.67 -9.02 2.60
CA ASP A 346 8.58 -9.04 3.56
C ASP A 346 8.43 -7.70 4.31
N THR A 347 9.12 -6.65 3.86
CA THR A 347 8.98 -5.29 4.40
C THR A 347 7.83 -4.49 3.79
N ILE A 348 7.07 -5.02 2.82
CA ILE A 348 5.80 -4.36 2.41
C ILE A 348 4.70 -4.74 3.36
N GLY A 349 3.79 -3.85 3.72
CA GLY A 349 3.58 -2.47 3.28
C GLY A 349 2.09 -2.33 3.10
N ASN A 350 1.43 -2.39 4.24
CA ASN A 350 -0.03 -2.33 4.35
C ASN A 350 -0.54 -0.90 4.17
N TYR A 351 0.35 -0.01 3.77
CA TYR A 351 0.03 1.31 3.30
C TYR A 351 -0.93 1.26 2.15
N MET A 352 -2.08 1.88 2.37
CA MET A 352 -3.03 2.05 1.29
C MET A 352 -3.47 0.71 0.65
N ILE A 353 -3.29 -0.41 1.37
CA ILE A 353 -3.83 -1.71 1.00
C ILE A 353 -5.23 -1.80 1.61
N PRO A 354 -6.27 -2.03 0.79
CA PRO A 354 -7.61 -2.22 1.31
C PRO A 354 -7.76 -3.58 2.00
N TYR A 355 -8.47 -3.59 3.12
CA TYR A 355 -8.93 -4.76 3.83
C TYR A 355 -10.46 -4.82 3.76
N ASP A 356 -11.05 -6.01 3.63
CA ASP A 356 -12.50 -6.25 3.76
C ASP A 356 -12.70 -7.37 4.79
N VAL A 357 -13.18 -6.99 5.98
CA VAL A 357 -13.41 -7.90 7.09
C VAL A 357 -14.90 -8.07 7.34
N ARG A 358 -15.32 -9.32 7.51
CA ARG A 358 -16.72 -9.71 7.73
C ARG A 358 -16.86 -10.62 8.94
N MET A 359 -17.80 -10.27 9.80
CA MET A 359 -18.10 -10.98 11.04
C MET A 359 -19.60 -11.17 11.20
N GLY A 360 -20.04 -12.38 11.47
CA GLY A 360 -21.39 -12.71 11.88
C GLY A 360 -21.52 -12.67 13.40
N PHE A 361 -22.67 -12.24 13.88
CA PHE A 361 -23.04 -12.25 15.29
C PHE A 361 -24.39 -12.95 15.42
N ILE A 362 -24.41 -14.07 16.14
CA ILE A 362 -25.64 -14.74 16.55
C ILE A 362 -25.92 -14.47 18.02
N ASN A 363 -27.16 -14.67 18.47
CA ASN A 363 -27.51 -14.58 19.89
C ASN A 363 -28.27 -15.83 20.33
N THR A 364 -27.62 -16.68 21.11
CA THR A 364 -28.24 -17.91 21.65
C THR A 364 -29.01 -17.69 22.96
N SER A 365 -28.98 -16.48 23.53
CA SER A 365 -29.73 -16.15 24.74
C SER A 365 -31.19 -15.79 24.44
N ASP A 366 -31.97 -15.61 25.51
CA ASP A 366 -33.37 -15.19 25.47
C ASP A 366 -33.56 -13.66 25.53
N LYS A 367 -32.46 -12.89 25.66
CA LYS A 367 -32.48 -11.43 25.79
C LYS A 367 -31.66 -10.75 24.69
N PRO A 368 -31.95 -9.49 24.33
CA PRO A 368 -31.08 -8.73 23.44
C PRO A 368 -29.68 -8.58 24.06
N VAL A 369 -28.64 -8.76 23.24
CA VAL A 369 -27.24 -8.59 23.64
C VAL A 369 -26.56 -7.61 22.71
N LYS A 370 -25.47 -6.98 23.16
CA LYS A 370 -24.68 -6.04 22.35
C LYS A 370 -23.25 -6.55 22.13
N ALA A 371 -22.78 -6.43 20.90
CA ALA A 371 -21.39 -6.66 20.53
C ALA A 371 -20.75 -5.38 20.00
N GLN A 372 -19.46 -5.20 20.21
CA GLN A 372 -18.67 -4.08 19.68
C GLN A 372 -17.51 -4.62 18.86
N VAL A 373 -17.30 -4.00 17.69
CA VAL A 373 -16.08 -4.16 16.88
C VAL A 373 -15.31 -2.85 16.88
N LEU A 374 -14.01 -2.93 17.16
CA LEU A 374 -13.12 -1.77 17.29
C LEU A 374 -11.71 -2.14 16.86
N PHE A 375 -10.85 -1.15 16.68
CA PHE A 375 -9.42 -1.37 16.54
C PHE A 375 -8.66 -0.70 17.68
N GLU A 376 -7.52 -1.27 18.07
CA GLU A 376 -6.69 -0.77 19.16
C GLU A 376 -5.20 -0.87 18.86
N LYS A 377 -4.43 0.03 19.49
CA LYS A 377 -2.97 0.06 19.48
C LYS A 377 -2.48 0.85 20.69
N THR A 378 -1.47 0.33 21.39
CA THR A 378 -1.00 0.89 22.68
C THR A 378 0.43 1.39 22.66
N ASP A 379 1.25 0.88 21.76
CA ASP A 379 2.69 1.11 21.66
C ASP A 379 3.09 2.07 20.54
N ALA A 380 2.18 2.39 19.62
CA ALA A 380 2.39 3.36 18.53
C ALA A 380 1.04 3.92 18.02
N ASP A 381 1.08 4.95 17.18
CA ASP A 381 -0.12 5.57 16.62
C ASP A 381 -0.51 4.92 15.28
N ILE A 382 -1.73 4.42 15.15
CA ILE A 382 -2.25 3.84 13.92
C ILE A 382 -3.52 4.56 13.48
N GLY A 383 -3.58 4.93 12.20
CA GLY A 383 -4.76 5.50 11.57
C GLY A 383 -5.45 4.50 10.65
N LEU A 384 -6.78 4.52 10.60
CA LEU A 384 -7.58 3.78 9.62
C LEU A 384 -8.58 4.72 8.95
N ALA A 385 -8.69 4.66 7.62
CA ALA A 385 -9.87 5.14 6.88
C ALA A 385 -10.78 3.93 6.65
N TYR A 386 -12.08 4.06 6.86
CA TYR A 386 -12.98 2.92 6.80
C TYR A 386 -14.41 3.27 6.40
N ARG A 387 -15.10 2.27 5.82
CA ARG A 387 -16.56 2.18 5.74
C ARG A 387 -17.00 0.96 6.51
N ALA A 388 -17.89 1.15 7.49
CA ALA A 388 -18.39 0.07 8.32
C ALA A 388 -19.93 0.04 8.30
N THR A 389 -20.50 -1.16 8.25
CA THR A 389 -21.96 -1.33 8.13
C THR A 389 -22.42 -2.67 8.67
N THR A 390 -23.70 -2.76 9.00
CA THR A 390 -24.40 -4.01 9.31
C THR A 390 -25.26 -4.51 8.13
N LYS A 391 -25.18 -3.86 6.97
CA LYS A 391 -25.87 -4.26 5.74
C LYS A 391 -25.22 -5.52 5.14
N THR A 392 -26.04 -6.45 4.65
CA THR A 392 -25.62 -7.75 4.12
C THR A 392 -25.55 -7.83 2.60
N THR A 393 -25.84 -6.76 1.86
CA THR A 393 -26.01 -6.81 0.39
C THR A 393 -24.69 -6.71 -0.39
N GLU A 394 -24.71 -7.07 -1.68
CA GLU A 394 -23.56 -6.89 -2.60
C GLU A 394 -23.05 -5.44 -2.64
N LYS A 395 -23.95 -4.47 -2.47
CA LYS A 395 -23.64 -3.02 -2.42
C LYS A 395 -23.56 -2.49 -0.98
N ARG A 396 -23.14 -3.31 0.00
CA ARG A 396 -23.18 -2.98 1.44
C ARG A 396 -22.58 -1.62 1.79
N TYR A 397 -21.50 -1.21 1.13
CA TYR A 397 -20.82 0.06 1.38
C TYR A 397 -21.38 1.24 0.58
N LYS A 398 -22.32 1.02 -0.36
CA LYS A 398 -22.89 2.10 -1.17
C LYS A 398 -23.62 3.10 -0.27
N GLY A 399 -23.19 4.36 -0.35
CA GLY A 399 -23.75 5.46 0.46
C GLY A 399 -23.34 5.41 1.94
N VAL A 400 -22.40 4.54 2.33
CA VAL A 400 -21.75 4.61 3.64
C VAL A 400 -20.60 5.61 3.53
N PRO A 401 -20.58 6.69 4.33
CA PRO A 401 -19.49 7.66 4.28
C PRO A 401 -18.17 7.00 4.70
N VAL A 402 -17.06 7.47 4.16
CA VAL A 402 -15.74 7.11 4.67
C VAL A 402 -15.50 7.90 5.94
N GLU A 403 -15.21 7.20 7.02
CA GLU A 403 -14.72 7.77 8.27
C GLU A 403 -13.21 7.53 8.36
N TRP A 404 -12.52 8.30 9.19
CA TRP A 404 -11.14 8.01 9.57
C TRP A 404 -10.92 8.30 11.05
N LYS A 405 -10.06 7.51 11.69
CA LYS A 405 -9.69 7.68 13.10
C LYS A 405 -8.26 7.22 13.36
N TRP A 406 -7.64 7.83 14.35
CA TRP A 406 -6.33 7.46 14.88
C TRP A 406 -6.45 6.98 16.32
N VAL A 407 -5.68 5.95 16.67
CA VAL A 407 -5.54 5.44 18.05
C VAL A 407 -4.06 5.22 18.36
N GLY A 408 -3.67 5.41 19.61
CA GLY A 408 -2.27 5.22 20.03
C GLY A 408 -1.87 6.10 21.22
N PRO A 409 -0.63 5.96 21.70
CA PRO A 409 -0.14 6.66 22.88
C PRO A 409 -0.04 8.18 22.72
N LYS A 410 0.01 8.72 21.49
CA LYS A 410 -0.03 10.18 21.27
C LYS A 410 -1.41 10.67 20.81
N GLN A 411 -2.38 9.76 20.72
CA GLN A 411 -3.76 10.06 20.36
C GLN A 411 -4.63 10.19 21.62
N THR A 412 -5.85 10.67 21.46
CA THR A 412 -6.80 10.84 22.58
C THR A 412 -7.24 9.51 23.19
N THR A 413 -7.16 8.42 22.42
CA THR A 413 -7.56 7.07 22.83
C THR A 413 -6.62 6.03 22.24
N THR A 414 -6.50 4.88 22.89
CA THR A 414 -5.77 3.70 22.38
C THR A 414 -6.67 2.68 21.67
N SER A 415 -7.97 2.96 21.61
CA SER A 415 -8.96 2.11 20.93
C SER A 415 -10.14 2.93 20.42
N ALA A 416 -10.70 2.55 19.28
CA ALA A 416 -11.82 3.25 18.66
C ALA A 416 -12.82 2.29 17.99
N PRO A 417 -14.13 2.43 18.25
CA PRO A 417 -15.15 1.64 17.57
C PRO A 417 -15.34 2.10 16.11
N PHE A 418 -15.61 1.15 15.23
CA PHE A 418 -15.97 1.44 13.83
C PHE A 418 -17.38 2.01 13.70
N ILE A 419 -18.33 1.48 14.46
CA ILE A 419 -19.73 1.92 14.54
C ILE A 419 -20.22 1.79 15.99
N GLN A 420 -21.41 2.32 16.27
CA GLN A 420 -22.10 2.09 17.54
C GLN A 420 -22.30 0.59 17.84
N PRO A 421 -22.44 0.21 19.13
CA PRO A 421 -22.67 -1.18 19.52
C PRO A 421 -23.78 -1.87 18.72
N ILE A 422 -23.50 -3.07 18.24
CA ILE A 422 -24.41 -3.88 17.44
C ILE A 422 -25.34 -4.64 18.39
N THR A 423 -26.62 -4.29 18.39
CA THR A 423 -27.64 -5.04 19.15
C THR A 423 -28.11 -6.25 18.35
N VAL A 424 -28.03 -7.44 18.95
CA VAL A 424 -28.45 -8.71 18.35
C VAL A 424 -29.64 -9.25 19.14
N GLN A 425 -30.81 -9.31 18.52
CA GLN A 425 -32.02 -9.84 19.17
C GLN A 425 -31.91 -11.36 19.38
N PRO A 426 -32.66 -11.93 20.34
CA PRO A 426 -32.71 -13.39 20.53
C PRO A 426 -32.98 -14.12 19.22
N LYS A 427 -32.20 -15.18 18.93
CA LYS A 427 -32.29 -15.99 17.70
C LYS A 427 -32.07 -15.22 16.39
N GLN A 428 -31.56 -13.99 16.47
CA GLN A 428 -31.18 -13.21 15.30
C GLN A 428 -29.71 -13.46 14.94
N GLN A 429 -29.41 -13.29 13.66
CA GLN A 429 -28.07 -13.11 13.16
C GLN A 429 -27.91 -11.72 12.54
N VAL A 430 -26.82 -11.04 12.87
CA VAL A 430 -26.41 -9.76 12.27
C VAL A 430 -25.02 -9.93 11.67
N THR A 431 -24.78 -9.39 10.48
CA THR A 431 -23.44 -9.35 9.90
C THR A 431 -22.88 -7.95 10.05
N PHE A 432 -21.67 -7.83 10.55
CA PHE A 432 -20.83 -6.64 10.46
C PHE A 432 -19.87 -6.79 9.29
N SER A 433 -19.68 -5.71 8.54
CA SER A 433 -18.71 -5.63 7.46
C SER A 433 -17.97 -4.30 7.55
N VAL A 434 -16.64 -4.35 7.46
CA VAL A 434 -15.78 -3.17 7.42
C VAL A 434 -14.80 -3.29 6.28
N ASN A 435 -14.80 -2.29 5.41
CA ASN A 435 -13.74 -2.08 4.44
C ASN A 435 -12.86 -0.96 4.98
N PHE A 436 -11.56 -1.20 5.16
CA PHE A 436 -10.66 -0.20 5.70
C PHE A 436 -9.33 -0.17 4.97
N MET A 437 -8.65 0.95 5.08
CA MET A 437 -7.32 1.22 4.56
C MET A 437 -6.47 1.74 5.70
N ILE A 438 -5.25 1.22 5.83
CA ILE A 438 -4.32 1.66 6.86
C ILE A 438 -3.66 2.97 6.45
N ILE A 439 -3.62 3.90 7.40
CA ILE A 439 -3.07 5.24 7.29
C ILE A 439 -1.80 5.29 8.18
N GLY A 440 -0.60 5.39 7.57
CA GLY A 440 0.70 5.54 8.28
C GLY A 440 1.62 4.30 8.31
N ASN A 441 2.97 4.49 8.32
CA ASN A 441 4.00 3.42 8.20
C ASN A 441 4.28 2.71 9.50
N SER A 442 4.41 3.49 10.58
CA SER A 442 5.40 3.16 11.59
C SER A 442 4.86 2.29 12.73
N SER A 443 3.62 1.81 12.62
CA SER A 443 2.85 1.37 13.79
C SER A 443 2.15 0.04 13.61
N LEU A 444 2.66 -0.80 12.71
CA LEU A 444 2.15 -2.15 12.50
C LEU A 444 2.90 -3.19 13.33
N PRO A 445 2.23 -4.29 13.73
CA PRO A 445 0.80 -4.59 13.58
C PRO A 445 -0.11 -3.82 14.56
N PHE A 446 -1.42 -3.88 14.34
CA PHE A 446 -2.46 -3.40 15.27
C PHE A 446 -3.49 -4.51 15.55
N ASN A 447 -4.38 -4.33 16.53
CA ASN A 447 -5.40 -5.33 16.85
C ASN A 447 -6.79 -4.89 16.38
N LEU A 448 -7.52 -5.81 15.73
CA LEU A 448 -8.95 -5.75 15.55
C LEU A 448 -9.62 -6.52 16.70
N CYS A 449 -10.53 -5.89 17.44
CA CYS A 449 -11.14 -6.49 18.63
C CYS A 449 -12.65 -6.68 18.46
N VAL A 450 -13.14 -7.79 19.00
CA VAL A 450 -14.57 -8.15 19.08
C VAL A 450 -14.91 -8.49 20.52
N ARG A 451 -15.76 -7.68 21.16
CA ARG A 451 -16.09 -7.83 22.59
C ARG A 451 -17.55 -7.54 22.90
N ALA A 452 -18.00 -7.87 24.10
CA ALA A 452 -19.29 -7.41 24.61
C ALA A 452 -19.27 -5.88 24.74
N ALA A 453 -20.40 -5.25 24.43
CA ALA A 453 -20.58 -3.81 24.66
C ALA A 453 -21.40 -3.58 25.92
N GLU A 454 -21.08 -2.50 26.65
CA GLU A 454 -21.81 -2.08 27.85
C GLU A 454 -23.24 -1.56 27.55
#